data_AF-A0A974SHP3-F1
#
_entry.id   AF-A0A974SHP3-F1
#
_cell.length_a   1.000
_cell.length_b   1.000
_cell.length_c   1.000
_cell.angle_alpha   90.00
_cell.angle_beta   90.00
_cell.angle_gamma   90.00
#
_symmetry.space_group_name_H-M   'P 1'
#
loop_
_entity.id
_entity.type
_entity.pdbx_description
1 polymer ?
#
loop_
_entity_poly.entity_id
_entity_poly.type
_entity_poly.pdbx_seq_one_letter_code
_entity_poly.pdbx_strand_id
1 'polypeptide(L)'
;MTARRTEGFLRGSLNLAGLGDDAGASFDIAFQNEFTIGRRDGAVIVTTPDLICVLDSISGEAIGTESLRYGQRVTVIALPSQPIHRSVEGLRHVGPRAFGPDVEFRSVFGEEPA
;
A
#
# COMPACT_ATOMS: atom_id res chain seq x y z
N MET A 1 13.19 6.11 -2.59
CA MET A 1 12.13 6.82 -1.86
C MET A 1 12.09 8.25 -2.34
N THR A 2 10.91 8.74 -2.70
CA THR A 2 10.66 10.16 -2.93
C THR A 2 9.46 10.57 -2.09
N ALA A 3 9.60 11.60 -1.26
CA ALA A 3 8.51 12.15 -0.46
C ALA A 3 8.49 13.67 -0.60
N ARG A 4 7.30 14.25 -0.75
CA ARG A 4 7.08 15.71 -0.79
C ARG A 4 5.82 16.02 0.01
N ARG A 5 5.83 17.14 0.74
CA ARG A 5 4.64 17.67 1.41
C ARG A 5 3.93 18.61 0.45
N THR A 6 2.71 18.27 0.04
CA THR A 6 1.86 19.09 -0.83
C THR A 6 0.51 19.26 -0.15
N GLU A 7 0.04 20.51 -0.02
CA GLU A 7 -1.31 20.84 0.51
C GLU A 7 -1.62 20.22 1.88
N GLY A 8 -0.60 20.03 2.73
CA GLY A 8 -0.76 19.48 4.09
C GLY A 8 -0.62 17.96 4.21
N PHE A 9 -0.61 17.22 3.10
CA PHE A 9 -0.43 15.76 3.09
C PHE A 9 1.00 15.37 2.73
N LEU A 10 1.55 14.34 3.40
CA LEU A 10 2.78 13.70 2.97
C LEU A 10 2.44 12.83 1.77
N ARG A 11 3.02 13.09 0.58
CA ARG A 11 2.85 12.21 -0.58
C ARG A 11 4.19 11.65 -1.00
N GLY A 12 4.21 10.36 -1.33
CA GLY A 12 5.45 9.73 -1.73
C GLY A 12 5.29 8.42 -2.46
N SER A 13 6.44 7.91 -2.86
CA SER A 13 6.61 6.58 -3.44
C SER A 13 7.78 5.85 -2.80
N LEU A 14 7.56 4.55 -2.60
CA LEU A 14 8.53 3.57 -2.15
C LEU A 14 8.72 2.57 -3.28
N ASN A 15 9.96 2.39 -3.72
CA ASN A 15 10.32 1.38 -4.72
C ASN A 15 11.22 0.36 -4.02
N LEU A 16 10.86 -0.92 -4.13
CA LEU A 16 11.50 -2.04 -3.48
C LEU A 16 12.02 -3.00 -4.55
N ALA A 17 13.24 -3.48 -4.35
CA ALA A 17 13.78 -4.60 -5.12
C ALA A 17 13.61 -5.88 -4.30
N GLY A 18 13.06 -6.92 -4.91
CA GLY A 18 12.85 -8.20 -4.26
C GLY A 18 14.17 -8.89 -3.89
N LEU A 19 14.14 -9.62 -2.78
CA LEU A 19 15.26 -10.40 -2.23
C LEU A 19 14.79 -11.85 -1.99
N GLY A 20 15.73 -12.79 -1.94
CA GLY A 20 15.41 -14.21 -1.68
C GLY A 20 14.48 -14.77 -2.76
N ASP A 21 13.32 -15.29 -2.34
CA ASP A 21 12.31 -15.87 -3.25
C ASP A 21 11.67 -14.84 -4.19
N ASP A 22 11.75 -13.55 -3.85
CA ASP A 22 11.28 -12.44 -4.68
C ASP A 22 12.38 -11.85 -5.58
N ALA A 23 13.57 -12.45 -5.64
CA ALA A 23 14.69 -11.92 -6.41
C ALA A 23 14.31 -11.68 -7.89
N GLY A 24 14.60 -10.47 -8.37
CA GLY A 24 14.28 -10.05 -9.74
C GLY A 24 12.92 -9.38 -9.90
N ALA A 25 12.03 -9.46 -8.91
CA ALA A 25 10.78 -8.69 -8.89
C ALA A 25 11.00 -7.25 -8.37
N SER A 26 10.15 -6.34 -8.80
CA SER A 26 10.01 -4.99 -8.23
C SER A 26 8.68 -4.82 -7.53
N PHE A 27 8.66 -4.04 -6.45
CA PHE A 27 7.42 -3.66 -5.78
C PHE A 27 7.39 -2.15 -5.51
N ASP A 28 6.36 -1.48 -6.00
CA ASP A 28 6.19 -0.04 -5.87
C ASP A 28 4.94 0.28 -5.05
N ILE A 29 5.09 1.15 -4.05
CA ILE A 29 4.00 1.60 -3.19
C ILE A 29 3.86 3.12 -3.32
N ALA A 30 2.68 3.59 -3.67
CA ALA A 30 2.33 5.00 -3.51
C ALA A 30 1.62 5.20 -2.17
N PHE A 31 1.88 6.34 -1.53
CA PHE A 31 1.31 6.66 -0.22
C PHE A 31 0.98 8.13 -0.07
N GLN A 32 -0.02 8.39 0.79
CA GLN A 32 -0.26 9.69 1.41
C GLN A 32 0.16 9.63 2.89
N ASN A 33 -0.75 9.92 3.83
CA ASN A 33 -0.48 9.58 5.23
C ASN A 33 -0.45 8.04 5.41
N GLU A 34 -1.19 7.32 4.56
CA GLU A 34 -1.29 5.86 4.51
C GLU A 34 -0.79 5.30 3.17
N PHE A 35 -0.38 4.04 3.16
CA PHE A 35 -0.07 3.31 1.93
C PHE A 35 -1.36 3.02 1.15
N THR A 36 -1.44 3.45 -0.12
CA THR A 36 -2.71 3.46 -0.86
C THR A 36 -2.80 2.42 -1.97
N ILE A 37 -1.68 2.13 -2.63
CA ILE A 37 -1.62 1.18 -3.74
C ILE A 37 -0.24 0.55 -3.83
N GLY A 38 -0.21 -0.78 -3.88
CA GLY A 38 0.97 -1.61 -4.09
C GLY A 38 0.94 -2.27 -5.46
N ARG A 39 2.05 -2.16 -6.20
CA ARG A 39 2.22 -2.75 -7.53
C ARG A 39 3.42 -3.68 -7.52
N ARG A 40 3.26 -4.90 -8.05
CA ARG A 40 4.36 -5.83 -8.31
C ARG A 40 4.62 -5.86 -9.80
N ASP A 41 5.85 -5.58 -10.21
CA ASP A 41 6.24 -5.58 -11.63
C ASP A 41 5.28 -4.74 -12.51
N GLY A 42 4.81 -3.61 -11.97
CA GLY A 42 3.84 -2.72 -12.61
C GLY A 42 2.36 -3.12 -12.50
N ALA A 43 2.04 -4.36 -12.13
CA ALA A 43 0.67 -4.82 -11.93
C ALA A 43 0.15 -4.45 -10.54
N VAL A 44 -1.09 -3.94 -10.45
CA VAL A 44 -1.73 -3.64 -9.15
C VAL A 44 -2.06 -4.94 -8.43
N ILE A 45 -1.50 -5.11 -7.22
CA ILE A 45 -1.72 -6.32 -6.40
C ILE A 45 -2.57 -6.02 -5.17
N VAL A 46 -2.47 -4.80 -4.63
CA VAL A 46 -3.21 -4.39 -3.43
C VAL A 46 -3.54 -2.91 -3.48
N THR A 47 -4.73 -2.55 -3.02
CA THR A 47 -5.15 -1.17 -2.81
C THR A 47 -5.94 -1.06 -1.52
N THR A 48 -6.07 0.15 -0.99
CA THR A 48 -7.08 0.44 0.03
C THR A 48 -8.49 0.02 -0.44
N PRO A 49 -9.41 -0.33 0.45
CA PRO A 49 -9.29 -0.32 1.91
C PRO A 49 -8.48 -1.48 2.51
N ASP A 50 -8.06 -2.48 1.74
CA ASP A 50 -7.16 -3.50 2.28
C ASP A 50 -5.86 -2.82 2.73
N LEU A 51 -5.42 -3.16 3.94
CA LEU A 51 -4.29 -2.48 4.56
C LEU A 51 -3.00 -2.96 3.90
N ILE A 52 -2.15 -2.02 3.55
CA ILE A 52 -0.78 -2.29 3.11
C ILE A 52 0.13 -1.93 4.28
N CYS A 53 0.84 -2.91 4.82
CA CYS A 53 1.76 -2.70 5.94
C CYS A 53 3.19 -2.98 5.49
N VAL A 54 4.09 -2.05 5.79
CA VAL A 54 5.53 -2.20 5.59
C VAL A 54 6.15 -2.48 6.94
N LEU A 55 6.82 -3.62 7.06
CA LEU A 55 7.46 -4.07 8.30
C LEU A 55 8.99 -4.08 8.13
N ASP A 56 9.75 -3.77 9.17
CA ASP A 56 11.18 -4.08 9.19
C ASP A 56 11.38 -5.60 9.13
N SER A 57 12.16 -6.10 8.18
CA SER A 57 12.31 -7.55 7.97
C SER A 57 13.08 -8.26 9.10
N ILE A 58 13.76 -7.52 9.99
CA ILE A 58 14.55 -8.06 11.08
C ILE A 58 13.73 -8.07 12.38
N SER A 59 13.15 -6.91 12.75
CA SER A 59 12.41 -6.79 14.01
C SER A 59 10.94 -7.18 13.89
N GLY A 60 10.36 -7.08 12.68
CA GLY A 60 8.92 -7.25 12.43
C GLY A 60 8.07 -6.03 12.81
N GLU A 61 8.69 -4.92 13.24
CA GLU A 61 7.97 -3.70 13.61
C GLU A 61 7.42 -2.98 12.38
N ALA A 62 6.24 -2.37 12.53
CA ALA A 62 5.62 -1.59 11.45
C ALA A 62 6.35 -0.26 11.23
N ILE A 63 6.59 0.07 9.97
CA ILE A 63 7.23 1.30 9.52
C ILE A 63 6.15 2.23 8.94
N GLY A 64 5.89 3.35 9.63
CA GLY A 64 5.02 4.41 9.14
C GLY A 64 5.61 5.16 7.95
N THR A 65 4.76 5.85 7.19
CA THR A 65 5.13 6.58 5.96
C THR A 65 6.17 7.68 6.24
N GLU A 66 6.14 8.28 7.43
CA GLU A 66 7.10 9.28 7.93
C GLU A 66 8.47 8.70 8.31
N SER A 67 8.52 7.40 8.59
CA SER A 67 9.69 6.69 9.09
C SER A 67 10.44 5.92 8.00
N LEU A 68 9.93 5.89 6.77
CA LEU A 68 10.60 5.27 5.62
C LEU A 68 11.97 5.91 5.33
N ARG A 69 12.96 5.08 5.05
CA ARG A 69 14.33 5.47 4.69
C ARG A 69 14.89 4.56 3.60
N TYR A 70 15.84 5.08 2.82
CA TYR A 70 16.58 4.25 1.86
C TYR A 70 17.45 3.22 2.58
N GLY A 71 17.60 2.04 1.98
CA GLY A 71 18.45 0.96 2.49
C GLY A 71 17.80 0.05 3.54
N GLN A 72 16.57 0.34 3.95
CA GLN A 72 15.81 -0.56 4.83
C GLN A 72 15.49 -1.87 4.11
N ARG A 73 15.61 -2.98 4.84
CA ARG A 73 15.07 -4.28 4.42
C ARG A 73 13.68 -4.40 5.01
N VAL A 74 12.70 -4.53 4.14
CA VAL A 74 11.30 -4.50 4.56
C VAL A 74 10.53 -5.67 3.99
N THR A 75 9.55 -6.11 4.76
CA THR A 75 8.55 -7.09 4.35
C THR A 75 7.23 -6.35 4.18
N VAL A 76 6.59 -6.51 3.01
CA VAL A 76 5.29 -5.91 2.74
C VAL A 76 4.21 -6.98 2.91
N ILE A 77 3.21 -6.69 3.72
CA ILE A 77 2.05 -7.58 3.91
C ILE A 77 0.76 -6.83 3.61
N ALA A 78 -0.26 -7.58 3.20
CA ALA A 78 -1.63 -7.09 3.12
C ALA A 78 -2.42 -7.62 4.33
N LEU A 79 -3.39 -6.85 4.82
CA LEU A 79 -4.40 -7.31 5.78
C LEU A 79 -5.80 -6.96 5.27
N PRO A 80 -6.81 -7.81 5.51
CA PRO A 80 -8.15 -7.60 4.99
C PRO A 80 -8.78 -6.37 5.64
N SER A 81 -9.49 -5.60 4.83
CA SER A 81 -10.34 -4.52 5.29
C SER A 81 -11.56 -5.02 6.07
N GLN A 82 -12.11 -4.16 6.93
CA GLN A 82 -13.40 -4.42 7.58
C GLN A 82 -14.52 -4.42 6.51
N PRO A 83 -15.53 -5.29 6.60
CA PRO A 83 -16.60 -5.37 5.61
C PRO A 83 -17.31 -4.04 5.30
N ILE A 84 -17.47 -3.19 6.33
CA ILE A 84 -18.07 -1.85 6.17
C ILE A 84 -17.31 -0.97 5.16
N HIS A 85 -15.99 -1.10 5.07
CA HIS A 85 -15.15 -0.35 4.13
C HIS A 85 -15.29 -0.83 2.68
N ARG A 86 -15.78 -2.05 2.48
CA ARG A 86 -16.02 -2.64 1.16
C ARG A 86 -17.42 -2.39 0.62
N SER A 87 -18.30 -1.79 1.43
CA SER A 87 -19.61 -1.34 0.94
C SER A 87 -19.45 -0.24 -0.11
N VAL A 88 -20.48 -0.03 -0.94
CA VAL A 88 -20.48 1.07 -1.93
C VAL A 88 -20.12 2.41 -1.30
N GLU A 89 -20.70 2.76 -0.14
CA GLU A 89 -20.37 4.00 0.56
C GLU A 89 -18.97 3.96 1.18
N GLY A 90 -18.56 2.83 1.75
CA GLY A 90 -17.21 2.65 2.28
C GLY A 90 -16.15 2.92 1.21
N LEU A 91 -16.29 2.33 0.03
CA LEU A 91 -15.36 2.49 -1.08
C LEU A 91 -15.30 3.92 -1.63
N ARG A 92 -16.37 4.71 -1.49
CA ARG A 92 -16.35 6.14 -1.84
C ARG A 92 -15.43 6.96 -0.94
N HIS A 93 -15.24 6.53 0.31
CA HIS A 93 -14.46 7.26 1.30
C HIS A 93 -13.06 6.69 1.52
N VAL A 94 -12.91 5.37 1.49
CA VAL A 94 -11.64 4.69 1.80
C VAL A 94 -11.15 3.76 0.69
N GLY A 95 -11.86 3.69 -0.43
CA GLY A 95 -11.42 2.96 -1.61
C GLY A 95 -10.27 3.66 -2.36
N PRO A 96 -9.71 3.01 -3.39
CA PRO A 96 -8.55 3.52 -4.12
C PRO A 96 -8.82 4.89 -4.74
N ARG A 97 -10.01 5.08 -5.34
CA ARG A 97 -10.41 6.35 -5.98
C ARG A 97 -10.49 7.52 -5.00
N ALA A 98 -10.84 7.26 -3.73
CA ALA A 98 -10.89 8.29 -2.70
C ALA A 98 -9.49 8.87 -2.39
N PHE A 99 -8.44 8.08 -2.61
CA PHE A 99 -7.04 8.48 -2.39
C PHE A 99 -6.30 8.91 -3.66
N GLY A 100 -6.96 8.91 -4.82
CA GLY A 100 -6.43 9.40 -6.10
C GLY A 100 -6.25 8.36 -7.21
N PRO A 101 -5.80 7.12 -6.94
CA PRO A 101 -5.72 6.09 -7.98
C PRO A 101 -7.08 5.77 -8.63
N ASP A 102 -7.21 5.94 -9.94
CA ASP A 102 -8.40 5.53 -10.70
C ASP A 102 -8.35 4.04 -11.04
N VAL A 103 -8.57 3.21 -10.01
CA VAL A 103 -8.60 1.74 -10.11
C VAL A 103 -9.85 1.22 -9.40
N GLU A 104 -10.42 0.14 -9.92
CA GLU A 104 -11.51 -0.58 -9.24
C GLU A 104 -10.96 -1.37 -8.05
N PHE A 105 -11.62 -1.27 -6.89
CA PHE A 105 -11.21 -2.06 -5.73
C PHE A 105 -11.45 -3.55 -5.98
N ARG A 106 -10.42 -4.36 -5.72
CA ARG A 106 -10.50 -5.82 -5.65
C ARG A 106 -9.72 -6.26 -4.43
N SER A 107 -10.36 -7.01 -3.53
CA SER A 107 -9.67 -7.49 -2.35
C SER A 107 -8.61 -8.53 -2.72
N VAL A 108 -7.44 -8.43 -2.08
CA VAL A 108 -6.37 -9.44 -2.20
C VAL A 108 -6.84 -10.80 -1.66
N PHE A 109 -7.83 -10.79 -0.77
CA PHE A 109 -8.34 -11.96 -0.06
C PHE A 109 -9.54 -12.62 -0.76
N GLY A 110 -9.90 -12.16 -1.97
CA GLY A 110 -11.02 -12.72 -2.73
C GLY A 110 -12.40 -12.36 -2.16
N GLU A 111 -12.45 -11.39 -1.25
CA GLU A 111 -13.70 -10.92 -0.65
C GLU A 111 -14.39 -9.93 -1.58
N GLU A 112 -15.68 -10.17 -1.87
CA GLU A 112 -16.46 -9.28 -2.72
C GLU A 112 -16.82 -7.97 -1.99
N PRO A 113 -16.99 -6.86 -2.75
CA PRO A 113 -17.65 -5.67 -2.24
C PRO A 113 -19.03 -6.02 -1.66
N ALA A 114 -19.34 -5.42 -0.51
CA ALA A 114 -20.61 -5.63 0.19
C ALA A 114 -21.74 -4.76 -0.36
#